data_AF-A0A1F6WAJ8-F1
#
_entry.id   AF-A0A1F6WAJ8-F1
#
_cell.length_a   1.000
_cell.length_b   1.000
_cell.length_c   1.000
_cell.angle_alpha   90.00
_cell.angle_beta   90.00
_cell.angle_gamma   90.00
#
_symmetry.space_group_name_H-M   'P 1'
#
loop_
_entity.id
_entity.type
_entity.pdbx_description
1 polymer ?
#
loop_
_entity_poly.entity_id
_entity_poly.type
_entity_poly.pdbx_seq_one_letter_code
_entity_poly.pdbx_strand_id
1 'polypeptide(L)' 'MSQTQYLKMLEKEIQKINRKIDFKILQGETYWKEAQDHKLLLRKVRYHTRRGFISRLINLFFRTNIYA' A
#
# COMPACT_ATOMS: atom_id res chain seq x y z
N MET A 1 -15.29 -9.37 1.79
CA MET A 1 -14.14 -8.75 1.10
C MET A 1 -12.86 -9.42 1.59
N SER A 2 -12.13 -10.09 0.70
CA SER A 2 -10.81 -10.66 1.02
C SER A 2 -9.74 -9.56 1.09
N GLN A 3 -8.71 -9.75 1.93
CA GLN A 3 -7.55 -8.85 2.02
C GLN A 3 -6.90 -8.60 0.64
N THR A 4 -6.92 -9.60 -0.24
CA THR A 4 -6.40 -9.47 -1.61
C THR A 4 -7.28 -8.58 -2.49
N GLN A 5 -8.60 -8.63 -2.30
CA GLN A 5 -9.55 -7.76 -3.01
C GLN A 5 -9.40 -6.30 -2.55
N TYR A 6 -9.20 -6.09 -1.24
CA TYR A 6 -8.94 -4.76 -0.68
C TYR A 6 -7.64 -4.14 -1.24
N LEU A 7 -6.56 -4.92 -1.32
CA LEU A 7 -5.30 -4.47 -1.92
C LEU A 7 -5.45 -4.13 -3.41
N LYS A 8 -6.16 -4.98 -4.17
CA LYS A 8 -6.48 -4.70 -5.59
C LYS A 8 -7.29 -3.43 -5.77
N MET A 9 -8.21 -3.13 -4.83
CA MET A 9 -8.99 -1.90 -4.87
C MET A 9 -8.11 -0.67 -4.63
N LEU A 10 -7.24 -0.70 -3.61
CA LEU A 10 -6.28 0.36 -3.33
C LEU A 10 -5.31 0.60 -4.49
N GLU A 11 -4.86 -0.47 -5.15
CA GLU A 11 -3.98 -0.38 -6.32
C GLU A 11 -4.66 0.35 -7.48
N LYS A 12 -5.94 0.06 -7.74
CA LYS A 12 -6.73 0.79 -8.75
C LYS A 12 -6.90 2.26 -8.42
N GLU A 13 -7.12 2.60 -7.15
CA GLU A 13 -7.23 4.00 -6.70
C GLU A 13 -5.90 4.75 -6.88
N ILE A 14 -4.78 4.13 -6.51
CA ILE A 14 -3.44 4.67 -6.71
C ILE A 14 -3.20 4.95 -8.20
N GLN A 15 -3.53 4.00 -9.08
CA GLN A 15 -3.37 4.18 -10.52
C GLN A 15 -4.23 5.34 -11.08
N LYS A 16 -5.46 5.51 -10.57
CA LYS A 16 -6.30 6.65 -10.95
C LYS A 16 -5.67 7.98 -10.56
N ILE A 17 -5.13 8.07 -9.35
CA ILE A 17 -4.48 9.29 -8.87
C ILE A 17 -3.23 9.60 -9.69
N ASN A 18 -2.43 8.59 -10.03
CA ASN A 18 -1.26 8.79 -10.90
C ASN A 18 -1.64 9.38 -12.26
N ARG A 19 -2.67 8.84 -12.92
CA ARG A 19 -3.16 9.41 -14.19
C ARG A 19 -3.58 10.87 -14.05
N LYS A 20 -4.20 11.24 -12.91
CA LYS A 20 -4.60 12.62 -12.64
C LYS A 20 -3.40 13.53 -12.40
N ILE A 21 -2.38 13.05 -11.68
CA ILE A 21 -1.12 13.76 -11.47
C ILE A 21 -0.41 13.96 -12.81
N ASP A 22 -0.29 12.93 -13.63
CA ASP A 22 0.35 13.00 -14.95
C ASP A 22 -0.32 14.04 -15.83
N PHE A 23 -1.66 14.04 -15.86
CA PHE A 23 -2.43 15.04 -16.60
C PHE A 23 -2.16 16.46 -16.10
N LYS A 24 -2.13 16.67 -14.78
CA LYS A 24 -1.81 17.97 -14.17
C LYS A 24 -0.38 18.42 -14.46
N ILE A 25 0.59 17.50 -14.46
CA ILE A 25 1.98 17.79 -14.82
C ILE A 25 2.05 18.28 -16.26
N LEU A 26 1.36 17.61 -17.20
CA LEU A 26 1.32 18.01 -18.60
C LEU A 26 0.68 19.39 -18.80
N GLN A 27 -0.30 19.75 -17.99
CA GLN A 27 -0.94 21.07 -18.01
C GLN A 27 -0.16 22.15 -17.25
N GLY A 28 0.91 21.79 -16.53
CA GLY A 28 1.63 22.72 -15.64
C GLY A 28 0.82 23.13 -14.40
N GLU A 29 -0.21 22.36 -14.04
CA GLU A 29 -1.06 22.61 -12.88
C GLU A 29 -0.48 22.03 -11.60
N THR A 30 -0.89 22.58 -10.45
CA THR A 30 -0.52 22.04 -9.15
C THR A 30 -1.25 20.73 -8.85
N TYR A 31 -0.48 19.71 -8.46
CA TYR A 31 -0.96 18.37 -8.13
C TYR A 31 -0.72 17.98 -6.66
N TRP A 32 -0.47 18.97 -5.80
CA TRP A 32 -0.09 18.74 -4.40
C TRP A 32 -1.14 17.95 -3.61
N LYS A 33 -2.42 18.25 -3.84
CA LYS A 33 -3.54 17.54 -3.18
C LYS A 33 -3.55 16.06 -3.58
N GLU A 34 -3.45 15.78 -4.88
CA GLU A 34 -3.38 14.41 -5.40
C GLU A 34 -2.15 13.64 -4.88
N ALA A 35 -1.01 14.31 -4.75
CA ALA A 35 0.21 13.70 -4.20
C ALA A 35 0.06 13.35 -2.71
N GLN A 36 -0.65 14.18 -1.92
CA GLN A 36 -0.94 13.87 -0.53
C GLN A 36 -1.85 12.64 -0.39
N ASP A 37 -2.92 12.58 -1.20
CA ASP A 37 -3.84 11.44 -1.22
C ASP A 37 -3.12 10.15 -1.63
N HIS A 38 -2.27 10.23 -2.66
CA HIS A 38 -1.43 9.12 -3.09
C HIS A 38 -0.52 8.62 -1.96
N LYS A 39 0.14 9.52 -1.23
CA LYS A 39 1.00 9.18 -0.09
C LYS A 39 0.22 8.50 1.03
N LEU A 40 -1.02 8.92 1.28
CA LEU A 40 -1.89 8.34 2.30
C LEU A 40 -2.31 6.91 1.92
N LEU A 41 -2.68 6.67 0.66
CA LEU A 41 -3.01 5.32 0.16
C LEU A 41 -1.81 4.38 0.22
N LEU A 42 -0.61 4.85 -0.13
CA LEU A 42 0.62 4.05 0.00
C LEU A 42 0.90 3.64 1.46
N ARG A 43 0.62 4.52 2.43
CA ARG A 43 0.74 4.17 3.86
C ARG A 43 -0.25 3.07 4.26
N LYS A 44 -1.49 3.13 3.77
CA LYS A 44 -2.52 2.10 4.01
C LYS A 44 -2.10 0.74 3.43
N VAL A 45 -1.57 0.73 2.21
CA VAL A 45 -1.01 -0.48 1.58
C VAL A 45 0.12 -1.05 2.43
N ARG A 46 1.12 -0.23 2.78
CA ARG A 46 2.27 -0.67 3.59
C ARG A 46 1.86 -1.25 4.94
N TYR A 47 0.87 -0.65 5.62
CA TYR A 47 0.37 -1.16 6.89
C TYR A 47 -0.22 -2.57 6.76
N HIS A 48 -1.03 -2.78 5.73
CA HIS A 48 -1.65 -4.08 5.47
C HIS A 48 -0.63 -5.14 5.01
N THR A 49 0.37 -4.76 4.22
CA THR A 49 1.46 -5.67 3.81
C THR A 49 2.36 -6.03 4.99
N ARG A 50 2.72 -5.08 5.85
CA ARG A 50 3.62 -5.32 7.00
C ARG A 50 3.03 -6.24 8.05
N ARG A 51 1.73 -6.14 8.36
CA ARG A 51 1.08 -7.04 9.33
C ARG A 51 1.17 -8.51 8.92
N GLY A 52 1.02 -8.83 7.63
CA GLY A 52 1.12 -10.20 7.14
C GLY A 52 2.55 -10.75 7.09
N PHE A 53 3.54 -9.91 6.75
CA PHE A 53 4.95 -10.32 6.73
C PHE A 53 5.55 -10.47 8.13
N ILE A 54 5.27 -9.52 9.03
CA ILE A 54 5.78 -9.56 10.41
C ILE A 54 5.19 -10.77 11.15
N SER A 55 3.89 -11.08 10.98
CA SER A 55 3.33 -12.27 11.65
C SER A 55 3.92 -13.58 11.12
N ARG A 56 4.25 -13.68 9.82
CA ARG A 56 4.97 -14.84 9.27
C ARG A 56 6.39 -14.93 9.81
N LEU A 57 7.13 -13.82 9.89
CA LEU A 57 8.48 -13.81 10.43
C LEU A 57 8.48 -14.22 11.91
N ILE A 58 7.61 -13.64 12.74
CA ILE A 58 7.45 -14.04 14.15
C ILE A 58 7.14 -15.54 14.23
N ASN A 59 6.17 -16.05 13.47
CA ASN A 59 5.86 -17.48 13.48
C ASN A 59 7.05 -18.37 13.04
N LEU A 60 7.93 -17.93 12.14
CA LEU A 60 9.14 -18.69 11.80
C LEU A 60 10.18 -18.67 12.94
N PHE A 61 10.42 -17.52 13.55
CA PHE A 61 11.44 -17.35 14.60
C PHE A 61 11.02 -17.96 15.96
N PHE A 62 9.73 -17.99 16.29
CA PHE A 62 9.24 -18.58 17.54
C PHE A 62 8.88 -20.07 17.43
N ARG A 63 8.82 -20.64 16.22
CA ARG A 63 8.53 -22.09 16.02
C ARG A 63 9.77 -22.98 16.14
N THR A 64 10.98 -22.39 16.12
CA THR A 64 12.26 -23.11 16.27
C THR A 64 12.68 -23.36 17.72
N ASN A 65 11.89 -22.97 18.73
CA ASN A 65 12.30 -23.04 20.15
C ASN A 65 11.61 -24.16 20.97
N ILE A 66 11.01 -25.17 20.33
CA ILE A 66 10.34 -26.31 21.02
C ILE A 66 11.04 -27.66 20.76
N TYR A 67 12.15 -27.68 20.00
CA TYR A 67 12.96 -28.90 19.81
C TYR A 67 14.45 -28.57 19.92
N ALA A 68 14.93 -28.38 21.14
CA ALA A 68 16.34 -28.45 21.50
C ALA A 68 16.46 -29.01 22.92
#